data_AF-A0A7X7XVH8-F1
#
_entry.id   AF-A0A7X7XVH8-F1
#
_cell.length_a   1.000
_cell.length_b   1.000
_cell.length_c   1.000
_cell.angle_alpha   90.00
_cell.angle_beta   90.00
_cell.angle_gamma   90.00
#
_symmetry.space_group_name_H-M   'P 1'
#
loop_
_entity.id
_entity.type
_entity.pdbx_description
1 polymer ?
#
loop_
_entity_poly.entity_id
_entity_poly.type
_entity_poly.pdbx_seq_one_letter_code
_entity_poly.pdbx_strand_id
1 'polypeptide(L)'
;MIENKQYVHGTAARKLEYDVYKENKVLKTKKKRRNNNKVKVKYVLVLLFISSLAGFVTYRYAKITELNYTINQQIAEYNEIREENKNIELDIKNSIDLNNIREVAKTKLAMQEPDGHQITYISLPRDNSTMVLEDENQNEENSGMLDILMGKIKSVSSFIH
;
A
#
# COMPACT_ATOMS: atom_id res chain seq x y z
N MET A 1 -76.44 21.75 -66.28
CA MET A 1 -75.26 22.08 -65.44
C MET A 1 -74.86 20.81 -64.73
N ILE A 2 -73.66 20.30 -65.01
CA ILE A 2 -73.20 18.96 -64.57
C ILE A 2 -72.25 19.17 -63.39
N GLU A 3 -72.65 18.71 -62.20
CA GLU A 3 -71.87 18.78 -60.97
C GLU A 3 -70.80 17.66 -60.98
N ASN A 4 -69.53 18.05 -61.07
CA ASN A 4 -68.41 17.13 -61.15
C ASN A 4 -68.05 16.62 -59.74
N LYS A 5 -68.59 15.45 -59.35
CA LYS A 5 -68.26 14.80 -58.07
C LYS A 5 -66.94 14.04 -58.21
N GLN A 6 -65.90 14.62 -57.61
CA GLN A 6 -64.56 14.05 -57.58
C GLN A 6 -64.49 12.96 -56.50
N TYR A 7 -64.52 11.69 -56.91
CA TYR A 7 -64.41 10.54 -56.00
C TYR A 7 -62.95 10.37 -55.56
N VAL A 8 -62.68 10.52 -54.27
CA VAL A 8 -61.35 10.23 -53.69
C VAL A 8 -61.22 8.71 -53.53
N HIS A 9 -60.47 8.09 -54.44
CA HIS A 9 -60.11 6.67 -54.34
C HIS A 9 -59.05 6.47 -53.25
N GLY A 10 -59.53 6.28 -52.02
CA GLY A 10 -58.73 5.86 -50.89
C GLY A 10 -59.63 5.36 -49.78
N THR A 11 -59.24 4.27 -49.10
CA THR A 11 -60.00 3.76 -47.97
C THR A 11 -59.83 4.74 -46.80
N ALA A 12 -60.85 5.55 -46.50
CA ALA A 12 -60.90 6.41 -45.30
C ALA A 12 -60.94 5.61 -43.97
N ALA A 13 -60.92 4.28 -44.06
CA ALA A 13 -60.92 3.39 -42.91
C ALA A 13 -59.59 3.43 -42.15
N ARG A 14 -59.66 3.56 -40.82
CA ARG A 14 -58.51 3.46 -39.93
C ARG A 14 -57.80 2.12 -40.13
N LYS A 15 -56.53 2.16 -40.54
CA LYS A 15 -55.69 0.95 -40.61
C LYS A 15 -55.55 0.37 -39.19
N LEU A 16 -55.97 -0.88 -39.01
CA LEU A 16 -55.81 -1.58 -37.73
C LEU A 16 -54.32 -1.84 -37.49
N GLU A 17 -53.83 -1.44 -36.32
CA GLU A 17 -52.47 -1.72 -35.88
C GLU A 17 -52.36 -3.21 -35.56
N TYR A 18 -51.85 -3.99 -36.51
CA TYR A 18 -51.69 -5.43 -36.37
C TYR A 18 -50.41 -5.76 -35.58
N ASP A 19 -50.56 -6.02 -34.28
CA ASP A 19 -49.46 -6.57 -33.48
C ASP A 19 -49.40 -8.10 -33.68
N VAL A 20 -48.48 -8.50 -34.57
CA VAL A 20 -48.17 -9.90 -34.91
C VAL A 20 -47.96 -10.78 -33.66
N TYR A 21 -47.52 -10.20 -32.54
CA TYR A 21 -47.25 -10.91 -31.29
C TYR A 21 -48.44 -11.01 -30.33
N LYS A 22 -49.53 -10.25 -30.56
CA LYS A 22 -50.78 -10.37 -29.79
C LYS A 22 -51.67 -11.47 -30.34
N GLU A 23 -51.78 -11.58 -31.66
CA GLU A 23 -52.68 -12.53 -32.31
C GLU A 23 -52.07 -13.92 -32.50
N ASN A 24 -50.78 -14.01 -32.84
CA ASN A 24 -50.14 -15.29 -33.09
C ASN A 24 -49.62 -15.93 -31.78
N LYS A 25 -50.30 -17.00 -31.34
CA LYS A 25 -49.95 -17.76 -30.12
C LYS A 25 -48.51 -18.31 -30.14
N VAL A 26 -47.99 -18.72 -31.31
CA VAL A 26 -46.63 -19.28 -31.44
C VAL A 26 -45.56 -18.18 -31.29
N LEU A 27 -45.79 -17.00 -31.88
CA LEU A 27 -44.85 -15.88 -31.76
C LEU A 27 -44.85 -15.27 -30.35
N LYS A 28 -46.01 -15.23 -29.68
CA LYS A 28 -46.14 -14.81 -28.28
C LYS A 28 -45.33 -15.70 -27.33
N THR A 29 -45.43 -17.03 -27.49
CA THR A 29 -44.66 -17.97 -26.66
C THR A 29 -43.15 -17.90 -26.94
N LYS A 30 -42.73 -17.74 -28.20
CA LYS A 30 -41.32 -17.53 -28.57
C LYS A 30 -40.74 -16.24 -27.97
N LYS A 31 -41.52 -15.14 -27.96
CA LYS A 31 -41.13 -13.87 -27.32
C LYS A 31 -40.98 -14.03 -25.79
N LYS A 32 -41.93 -14.72 -25.13
CA LYS A 32 -41.86 -15.03 -23.69
C LYS A 32 -40.63 -15.87 -23.35
N ARG A 33 -40.34 -16.92 -24.13
CA ARG A 33 -39.14 -17.77 -23.94
C ARG A 33 -37.84 -16.98 -24.10
N ARG A 34 -37.73 -16.11 -25.11
CA ARG A 34 -36.57 -15.22 -25.30
C ARG A 34 -36.40 -14.28 -24.11
N ASN A 35 -37.49 -13.68 -23.62
CA ASN A 35 -37.43 -12.78 -22.46
C ASN A 35 -36.99 -13.53 -21.19
N ASN A 36 -37.54 -14.72 -20.94
CA ASN A 36 -37.15 -15.56 -19.81
C ASN A 36 -35.66 -15.97 -19.89
N ASN A 37 -35.15 -16.30 -21.08
CA ASN A 37 -33.73 -16.59 -21.25
C ASN A 37 -32.84 -15.37 -20.99
N LYS A 38 -33.24 -14.17 -21.45
CA LYS A 38 -32.51 -12.92 -21.15
C LYS A 38 -32.44 -12.66 -19.64
N VAL A 39 -33.54 -12.89 -18.93
CA VAL A 39 -33.59 -12.76 -17.47
C VAL A 39 -32.67 -13.77 -16.78
N LYS A 40 -32.70 -15.04 -17.20
CA LYS A 40 -31.79 -16.07 -16.68
C LYS A 40 -30.31 -15.73 -16.90
N VAL A 41 -29.96 -15.29 -18.11
CA VAL A 41 -28.58 -14.87 -18.43
C VAL A 41 -28.15 -13.67 -17.58
N LYS A 42 -29.05 -12.70 -17.34
CA LYS A 42 -28.76 -11.57 -16.45
C LYS A 42 -28.43 -12.04 -15.03
N TYR A 43 -29.20 -12.99 -14.47
CA TYR A 43 -28.91 -13.54 -13.15
C TYR A 43 -27.59 -14.30 -13.09
N VAL A 44 -27.29 -15.11 -14.12
CA VAL A 44 -25.99 -15.81 -14.20
C VAL A 44 -24.84 -14.82 -14.27
N LEU A 45 -24.99 -13.73 -15.04
CA LEU A 45 -23.96 -12.70 -15.16
C LEU A 45 -23.74 -11.94 -13.83
N VAL A 46 -24.81 -11.64 -13.10
CA VAL A 46 -24.71 -11.03 -11.75
C VAL A 46 -24.03 -12.00 -10.78
N LEU A 47 -24.38 -13.28 -10.80
CA LEU A 47 -23.75 -14.29 -9.95
C LEU A 47 -22.26 -14.42 -10.24
N LEU A 48 -21.89 -14.44 -11.52
CA LEU A 48 -20.49 -14.48 -11.95
C LEU A 48 -19.75 -13.21 -11.50
N PHE A 49 -20.38 -12.05 -11.61
CA PHE A 49 -19.81 -10.79 -11.14
C PHE A 49 -19.55 -10.81 -9.63
N ILE A 50 -20.50 -11.27 -8.82
CA ILE A 50 -20.33 -11.40 -7.36
C ILE A 50 -19.22 -12.40 -7.03
N SER A 51 -19.19 -13.54 -7.72
CA SER A 51 -18.15 -14.56 -7.53
C SER A 51 -16.76 -14.03 -7.90
N SER A 52 -16.65 -13.27 -8.99
CA SER A 52 -15.41 -12.61 -9.38
C SER A 52 -14.96 -11.58 -8.35
N LEU A 53 -15.89 -10.83 -7.75
CA LEU A 53 -15.58 -9.84 -6.72
C LEU A 53 -15.07 -10.52 -5.45
N ALA A 54 -15.70 -11.61 -5.03
CA ALA A 54 -15.24 -12.42 -3.90
C ALA A 54 -13.85 -13.02 -4.16
N GLY A 55 -13.61 -13.55 -5.37
CA GLY A 55 -12.29 -14.06 -5.78
C GLY A 55 -11.21 -12.99 -5.83
N PHE A 56 -11.56 -11.77 -6.23
CA PHE A 56 -10.63 -10.64 -6.22
C PHE A 56 -10.22 -10.26 -4.79
N VAL A 57 -11.19 -10.25 -3.87
CA VAL A 57 -10.93 -9.97 -2.45
C VAL A 57 -10.00 -11.03 -1.85
N THR A 58 -10.25 -12.33 -2.08
CA THR A 58 -9.38 -13.39 -1.58
C THR A 58 -7.97 -13.33 -2.18
N TYR A 59 -7.84 -13.02 -3.48
CA TYR A 59 -6.52 -12.80 -4.10
C TYR A 59 -5.74 -11.66 -3.43
N ARG A 60 -6.41 -10.53 -3.15
CA ARG A 60 -5.80 -9.41 -2.42
C ARG A 60 -5.35 -9.84 -1.02
N TYR A 61 -6.18 -10.58 -0.29
CA TYR A 61 -5.80 -11.09 1.02
C TYR A 61 -4.62 -12.06 0.96
N ALA A 62 -4.57 -12.98 0.00
CA ALA A 62 -3.44 -13.88 -0.17
C ALA A 62 -2.13 -13.09 -0.39
N LYS A 63 -2.16 -12.04 -1.22
CA LYS A 63 -1.01 -11.15 -1.42
C LYS A 63 -0.63 -10.37 -0.17
N ILE A 64 -1.60 -9.90 0.62
CA ILE A 64 -1.34 -9.24 1.89
C ILE A 64 -0.66 -10.21 2.87
N THR A 65 -1.09 -11.47 2.93
CA THR A 65 -0.47 -12.49 3.80
C THR A 65 0.97 -12.79 3.40
N GLU A 66 1.24 -12.95 2.10
CA GLU A 66 2.60 -13.14 1.56
C GLU A 66 3.52 -11.96 1.93
N LEU A 67 3.02 -10.74 1.77
CA LEU A 67 3.77 -9.54 2.13
C LEU A 67 4.01 -9.44 3.65
N ASN A 68 2.99 -9.74 4.46
CA ASN A 68 3.14 -9.77 5.92
C ASN A 68 4.18 -10.81 6.36
N TYR A 69 4.22 -11.97 5.70
CA TYR A 69 5.26 -12.97 5.99
C TYR A 69 6.65 -12.41 5.72
N THR A 70 6.84 -11.76 4.57
CA THR A 70 8.12 -11.12 4.21
C THR A 70 8.51 -10.03 5.21
N ILE A 71 7.55 -9.18 5.59
CA ILE A 71 7.76 -8.12 6.59
C ILE A 71 8.18 -8.73 7.93
N ASN A 72 7.49 -9.76 8.40
CA ASN A 72 7.83 -10.41 9.66
C ASN A 72 9.22 -11.04 9.63
N GLN A 73 9.62 -11.64 8.51
CA GLN A 73 10.97 -12.16 8.33
C GLN A 73 12.00 -11.03 8.41
N GLN A 74 11.79 -9.93 7.68
CA GLN A 74 12.69 -8.78 7.72
C GLN A 74 12.78 -8.14 9.11
N ILE A 75 11.68 -8.09 9.86
CA ILE A 75 11.66 -7.61 11.25
C ILE A 75 12.48 -8.54 12.15
N ALA A 76 12.36 -9.86 11.96
CA ALA A 76 13.15 -10.84 12.72
C ALA A 76 14.65 -10.68 12.45
N GLU A 77 15.05 -10.62 11.18
CA GLU A 77 16.45 -10.39 10.77
C GLU A 77 16.99 -9.06 11.31
N TYR A 78 16.19 -7.99 11.23
CA TYR A 78 16.55 -6.68 11.78
C TYR A 78 16.76 -6.75 13.30
N ASN A 79 15.86 -7.42 14.02
CA ASN A 79 15.97 -7.55 15.47
C ASN A 79 17.18 -8.39 15.88
N GLU A 80 17.50 -9.46 15.14
CA GLU A 80 18.70 -10.27 15.36
C GLU A 80 19.97 -9.42 15.23
N ILE A 81 20.12 -8.68 14.13
CA ILE A 81 21.28 -7.79 13.92
C ILE A 81 21.33 -6.69 14.99
N ARG A 82 20.18 -6.16 15.40
CA ARG A 82 20.11 -5.14 16.46
C ARG A 82 20.53 -5.69 17.81
N GLU A 83 20.11 -6.90 18.15
CA GLU A 83 20.53 -7.57 19.39
C GLU A 83 22.02 -7.91 19.36
N GLU A 84 22.53 -8.39 18.22
CA GLU A 84 23.97 -8.63 18.03
C GLU A 84 24.78 -7.34 18.23
N ASN A 85 24.39 -6.24 17.58
CA ASN A 85 25.04 -4.93 17.77
C ASN A 85 25.02 -4.48 19.23
N LYS A 86 23.88 -4.65 19.93
CA LYS A 86 23.78 -4.31 21.35
C LYS A 86 24.70 -5.17 22.21
N ASN A 87 24.83 -6.47 21.90
CA ASN A 87 25.73 -7.37 22.61
C ASN A 87 27.20 -6.97 22.39
N ILE A 88 27.59 -6.65 21.14
CA ILE A 88 28.92 -6.13 20.82
C ILE A 88 29.19 -4.83 21.59
N GLU A 89 28.22 -3.91 21.66
CA GLU A 89 28.35 -2.67 22.42
C GLU A 89 28.57 -2.93 23.93
N LEU A 90 27.85 -3.91 24.49
CA LEU A 90 28.02 -4.33 25.88
C LEU A 90 29.40 -4.98 26.11
N ASP A 91 29.86 -5.81 25.19
CA ASP A 91 31.19 -6.45 25.26
C ASP A 91 32.30 -5.41 25.19
N ILE A 92 32.17 -4.41 24.33
CA ILE A 92 33.09 -3.26 24.28
C ILE A 92 33.09 -2.55 25.64
N LYS A 93 31.92 -2.19 26.18
CA LYS A 93 31.80 -1.54 27.49
C LYS A 93 32.44 -2.37 28.61
N ASN A 94 32.23 -3.68 28.62
CA ASN A 94 32.82 -4.58 29.61
C ASN A 94 34.34 -4.74 29.44
N SER A 95 34.85 -4.71 28.20
CA SER A 95 36.28 -4.77 27.93
C SER A 95 37.02 -3.49 28.34
N ILE A 96 36.35 -2.35 28.24
CA ILE A 96 36.85 -1.03 28.64
C ILE A 96 36.56 -0.75 30.12
N ASP A 97 35.83 -1.63 30.82
CA ASP A 97 35.60 -1.50 32.25
C ASP A 97 36.95 -1.41 32.99
N LEU A 98 37.12 -0.35 33.77
CA LEU A 98 38.34 -0.04 34.51
C LEU A 98 38.77 -1.20 35.41
N ASN A 99 37.83 -2.02 35.88
CA ASN A 99 38.13 -3.21 36.66
C ASN A 99 38.86 -4.28 35.82
N ASN A 100 38.36 -4.56 34.62
CA ASN A 100 38.98 -5.47 33.66
C ASN A 100 40.34 -4.95 33.22
N ILE A 101 40.44 -3.66 32.88
CA ILE A 101 41.71 -3.01 32.53
C ILE A 101 42.71 -3.14 33.68
N ARG A 102 42.29 -2.88 34.92
CA ARG A 102 43.14 -3.00 36.11
C ARG A 102 43.62 -4.43 36.33
N GLU A 103 42.74 -5.41 36.15
CA GLU A 103 43.10 -6.83 36.30
C GLU A 103 44.10 -7.27 35.24
N VAL A 104 43.86 -6.93 33.96
CA VAL A 104 44.78 -7.22 32.86
C VAL A 104 46.13 -6.52 33.07
N ALA A 105 46.14 -5.27 33.50
CA ALA A 105 47.35 -4.52 33.79
C ALA A 105 48.17 -5.20 34.91
N LYS A 106 47.54 -5.61 36.00
CA LYS A 106 48.22 -6.28 37.12
C LYS A 106 48.69 -7.70 36.78
N THR A 107 47.87 -8.49 36.08
CA THR A 107 48.13 -9.92 35.84
C THR A 107 48.96 -10.20 34.61
N LYS A 108 48.64 -9.59 33.46
CA LYS A 108 49.32 -9.84 32.18
C LYS A 108 50.49 -8.91 31.93
N LEU A 109 50.37 -7.65 32.35
CA LEU A 109 51.40 -6.63 32.14
C LEU A 109 52.30 -6.42 33.37
N ALA A 110 52.04 -7.13 34.47
CA ALA A 110 52.76 -7.00 35.74
C ALA A 110 52.86 -5.55 36.24
N MET A 111 51.86 -4.71 35.92
CA MET A 111 51.82 -3.32 36.38
C MET A 111 51.43 -3.24 37.86
N GLN A 112 52.12 -2.38 38.59
CA GLN A 112 51.79 -2.02 39.97
C GLN A 112 51.15 -0.63 40.00
N GLU A 113 50.28 -0.40 40.98
CA GLU A 113 49.69 0.91 41.23
C GLU A 113 50.79 1.91 41.65
N PRO A 114 50.93 3.05 40.94
CA PRO A 114 52.00 4.01 41.21
C PRO A 114 51.79 4.73 42.54
N ASP A 115 52.88 5.05 43.22
CA ASP A 115 52.85 5.87 44.44
C ASP A 115 52.64 7.36 44.08
N GLY A 116 52.13 8.16 45.01
CA GLY A 116 51.74 9.57 44.75
C GLY A 116 52.87 10.43 44.20
N HIS A 117 54.12 10.12 44.55
CA HIS A 117 55.32 10.81 44.07
C HIS A 117 55.70 10.47 42.61
N GLN A 118 55.13 9.39 42.04
CA GLN A 118 55.39 8.94 40.66
C GLN A 118 54.39 9.53 39.66
N ILE A 119 53.42 10.32 40.11
CA ILE A 119 52.39 10.93 39.26
C ILE A 119 52.86 12.31 38.78
N THR A 120 53.02 12.49 37.46
CA THR A 120 53.33 13.79 36.84
C THR A 120 52.21 14.20 35.90
N TYR A 121 51.65 15.40 36.12
CA TYR A 121 50.61 15.96 35.26
C TYR A 121 51.24 16.70 34.08
N ILE A 122 50.88 16.33 32.85
CA ILE A 122 51.27 17.05 31.64
C ILE A 122 50.10 17.87 31.13
N SER A 123 50.33 19.12 30.73
CA SER A 123 49.30 19.94 30.09
C SER A 123 49.22 19.59 28.61
N LEU A 124 48.10 18.99 28.18
CA LEU A 124 47.85 18.80 26.75
C LEU A 124 47.46 20.14 26.11
N PRO A 125 48.12 20.56 25.02
CA PRO A 125 47.60 21.59 24.15
C PRO A 125 46.23 21.13 23.63
N ARG A 126 45.22 21.99 23.70
CA ARG A 126 43.88 21.69 23.17
C ARG A 126 43.93 21.70 21.64
N ASP A 127 44.42 20.64 21.03
CA ASP A 127 44.14 20.36 19.62
C ASP A 127 42.76 19.70 19.53
N ASN A 128 41.88 20.44 18.88
CA ASN A 128 40.43 20.35 18.83
C ASN A 128 39.93 19.04 18.20
N SER A 129 40.11 17.91 18.89
CA SER A 129 39.66 16.58 18.42
C SER A 129 39.04 15.76 19.56
N THR A 130 38.21 16.40 20.38
CA THR A 130 37.06 15.68 20.92
C THR A 130 36.07 15.53 19.77
N MET A 131 36.05 14.36 19.11
CA MET A 131 34.86 13.95 18.38
C MET A 131 33.77 13.79 19.44
N VAL A 132 33.07 14.89 19.70
CA VAL A 132 31.72 14.83 20.25
C VAL A 132 30.95 14.04 19.20
N LEU A 133 30.47 12.85 19.57
CA LEU A 133 29.43 12.20 18.82
C LEU A 133 28.23 13.14 18.90
N GLU A 134 28.10 13.99 17.89
CA GLU A 134 27.02 14.94 17.76
C GLU A 134 25.77 14.11 17.47
N ASP A 135 24.86 14.03 18.45
CA ASP A 135 23.53 13.48 18.24
C ASP A 135 22.88 14.28 17.12
N GLU A 136 22.86 13.69 15.92
CA GLU A 136 22.16 14.20 14.74
C GLU A 136 20.64 14.08 14.97
N ASN A 137 20.11 14.89 15.87
CA ASN A 137 18.71 15.29 15.85
C ASN A 137 18.60 16.55 14.99
N GLN A 138 18.76 16.38 13.69
CA GLN A 138 18.27 17.38 12.74
C GLN A 138 16.86 17.00 12.33
N ASN A 139 15.91 17.85 12.73
CA ASN A 139 14.56 17.90 12.20
C ASN A 139 14.61 17.90 10.67
N GLU A 140 14.37 16.74 10.05
CA GLU A 140 13.91 16.69 8.67
C GLU A 140 12.45 17.14 8.62
N GLU A 141 12.29 18.45 8.42
CA GLU A 141 11.05 19.00 7.91
C GLU A 141 10.81 18.37 6.53
N ASN A 142 9.87 17.42 6.49
CA ASN A 142 9.51 16.58 5.35
C ASN A 142 8.81 17.37 4.21
N SER A 143 9.42 18.45 3.75
CA SER A 143 8.92 19.28 2.64
C SER A 143 8.86 18.49 1.33
N GLY A 144 9.74 17.51 1.13
CA GLY A 144 9.77 16.69 -0.08
C GLY A 144 8.54 15.81 -0.29
N MET A 145 7.97 15.22 0.77
CA MET A 145 6.81 14.33 0.64
C MET A 145 5.49 15.09 0.49
N LEU A 146 5.34 16.25 1.14
CA LEU A 146 4.16 17.10 1.00
C LEU A 146 4.14 17.85 -0.34
N ASP A 147 5.29 18.30 -0.83
CA ASP A 147 5.38 18.94 -2.16
C ASP A 147 5.01 17.97 -3.29
N ILE A 148 5.38 16.69 -3.18
CA ILE A 148 4.99 15.66 -4.15
C ILE A 148 3.46 15.41 -4.11
N LEU A 149 2.85 15.42 -2.93
CA LEU A 149 1.41 15.26 -2.78
C LEU A 149 0.64 16.48 -3.29
N MET A 150 1.13 17.68 -2.99
CA MET A 150 0.51 18.94 -3.44
C MET A 150 0.62 19.11 -4.95
N GLY A 151 1.74 18.69 -5.56
CA GLY A 151 1.91 18.66 -7.01
C GLY A 151 0.92 17.73 -7.72
N LYS A 152 0.62 16.56 -7.13
CA LYS A 152 -0.38 15.64 -7.67
C LYS A 152 -1.81 16.18 -7.54
N ILE A 153 -2.17 16.79 -6.41
CA ILE A 153 -3.50 17.37 -6.19
C ILE A 153 -3.76 18.53 -7.17
N LYS A 154 -2.77 19.40 -7.39
CA LYS A 154 -2.86 20.53 -8.33
C LYS A 154 -3.06 20.06 -9.78
N SER A 155 -2.47 18.92 -10.15
CA SER A 155 -2.66 18.33 -11.49
C SER A 155 -4.06 17.79 -11.74
N VAL A 156 -4.77 17.37 -10.68
CA VAL A 156 -6.15 16.84 -10.80
C VAL A 156 -7.17 17.97 -10.84
N SER A 157 -6.94 19.09 -10.14
CA SER A 157 -7.88 20.23 -10.15
C SER A 157 -7.91 20.97 -11.50
N SER A 158 -6.83 20.92 -12.29
CA SER A 158 -6.79 21.53 -13.63
C SER A 158 -7.58 20.74 -14.69
N PHE A 159 -8.10 19.55 -14.35
CA PHE A 159 -9.00 18.77 -15.22
C PHE A 159 -10.48 18.95 -14.88
N ILE A 160 -10.82 19.71 -13.83
CA ILE A 160 -12.20 19.92 -13.34
C ILE A 160 -12.67 21.38 -13.56
N HIS A 161 -11.86 22.22 -14.21
CA HIS A 161 -12.29 23.49 -14.83
C HIS A 161 -11.97 23.45 -16.32
#